data_AF-A0A819K6P5-F1
#
_entry.id   AF-A0A819K6P5-F1
#
_cell.length_a   1.000
_cell.length_b   1.000
_cell.length_c   1.000
_cell.angle_alpha   90.00
_cell.angle_beta   90.00
_cell.angle_gamma   90.00
#
_symmetry.space_group_name_H-M   'P 1'
#
loop_
_entity.id
_entity.type
_entity.pdbx_description
1 polymer ?
#
loop_
_entity_poly.entity_id
_entity_poly.type
_entity_poly.pdbx_seq_one_letter_code
_entity_poly.pdbx_strand_id
1 'polypeptide(L)'
;MFFVAGTEQTFAKFYFSYLKIDKFSVSSNSASWTIILFWFSFSVGRLMGAILSVFIPVYICLTIIWCGGLLLAIVWTIYVWVLGLTETSLFCLGSLTGLIISPLFPLSLAWINQKLNVTSPLIAALLCGSCLGSMILQKIGGRL
;
A
#
# COMPACT_ATOMS: atom_id res chain seq x y z
N MET A 1 -9.49 8.58 3.04
CA MET A 1 -8.51 7.83 3.86
C MET A 1 -8.92 6.40 4.18
N PHE A 2 -10.20 6.11 4.38
CA PHE A 2 -10.71 4.75 4.65
C PHE A 2 -10.10 3.66 3.78
N PHE A 3 -10.26 3.74 2.45
CA PHE A 3 -9.74 2.73 1.54
C PHE A 3 -8.22 2.75 1.40
N VAL A 4 -7.60 3.93 1.35
CA VAL A 4 -6.15 4.08 1.18
C VAL A 4 -5.39 3.43 2.34
N ALA A 5 -5.66 3.88 3.56
CA ALA A 5 -4.96 3.34 4.73
C ALA A 5 -5.46 1.93 5.10
N GLY A 6 -6.74 1.65 4.87
CA GLY A 6 -7.30 0.34 5.14
C GLY A 6 -6.71 -0.76 4.23
N THR A 7 -6.51 -0.49 2.93
CA THR A 7 -5.89 -1.45 2.00
C THR A 7 -4.42 -1.65 2.29
N GLU A 8 -3.65 -0.59 2.56
CA GLU A 8 -2.26 -0.66 3.02
C GLU A 8 -2.12 -1.62 4.23
N GLN A 9 -2.91 -1.36 5.27
CA GLN A 9 -2.86 -2.12 6.52
C GLN A 9 -3.31 -3.57 6.34
N THR A 10 -4.32 -3.78 5.50
CA THR A 10 -4.83 -5.13 5.20
C THR A 10 -3.79 -5.93 4.43
N PHE A 11 -3.22 -5.36 3.36
CA PHE A 11 -2.20 -6.02 2.56
C PHE A 11 -1.01 -6.43 3.43
N ALA A 12 -0.41 -5.48 4.18
CA ALA A 12 0.78 -5.77 4.98
C ALA A 12 0.56 -6.90 6.01
N LYS A 13 -0.63 -6.96 6.64
CA LYS A 13 -0.93 -7.97 7.67
C LYS A 13 -1.20 -9.35 7.09
N PHE A 14 -1.93 -9.43 5.98
CA PHE A 14 -2.26 -10.72 5.35
C PHE A 14 -1.15 -11.23 4.43
N TYR A 15 -0.24 -10.37 3.99
CA TYR A 15 0.79 -10.75 3.04
C TYR A 15 1.71 -11.85 3.58
N PHE A 16 2.16 -11.76 4.84
CA PHE A 16 2.94 -12.83 5.47
C PHE A 16 2.17 -14.15 5.52
N SER A 17 0.91 -14.12 5.95
CA SER A 17 0.05 -15.31 6.00
C SER A 17 -0.20 -15.89 4.61
N TYR A 18 -0.35 -15.04 3.59
CA TYR A 18 -0.54 -15.45 2.21
C TYR A 18 0.68 -16.19 1.64
N LEU A 19 1.90 -15.73 1.96
CA LEU A 19 3.15 -16.42 1.59
C LEU A 19 3.25 -17.81 2.23
N LYS A 20 2.65 -18.00 3.41
CA LYS A 20 2.67 -19.24 4.18
C LYS A 20 1.59 -20.25 3.79
N ILE A 21 0.63 -19.89 2.93
CA ILE A 21 -0.40 -20.83 2.44
C ILE A 21 0.28 -21.99 1.70
N ASP A 22 -0.25 -23.20 1.87
CA ASP A 22 0.30 -24.45 1.32
C ASP A 22 0.64 -24.39 -0.18
N LYS A 23 -0.07 -23.56 -0.95
CA LYS A 23 0.19 -23.33 -2.38
C LYS A 23 1.59 -22.78 -2.67
N PHE A 24 2.15 -21.95 -1.79
CA PHE A 24 3.47 -21.36 -1.95
C PHE A 24 4.49 -21.96 -0.99
N SER A 25 4.05 -22.42 0.19
CA SER A 25 4.88 -23.11 1.19
C SER A 25 6.20 -22.40 1.54
N VAL A 26 6.21 -21.05 1.45
CA VAL A 26 7.43 -20.25 1.64
C VAL A 26 7.95 -20.46 3.06
N SER A 27 9.27 -20.59 3.18
CA SER A 27 9.91 -20.74 4.50
C SER A 27 9.58 -19.52 5.38
N SER A 28 9.45 -19.72 6.69
CA SER A 28 9.16 -18.60 7.59
C SER A 28 10.26 -17.53 7.55
N ASN A 29 11.50 -17.93 7.28
CA ASN A 29 12.63 -17.02 7.10
C ASN A 29 12.46 -16.18 5.81
N SER A 30 12.19 -16.82 4.68
CA SER A 30 11.93 -16.13 3.41
C SER A 30 10.75 -15.17 3.52
N ALA A 31 9.62 -15.60 4.09
CA ALA A 31 8.44 -14.74 4.26
C ALA A 31 8.72 -13.53 5.17
N SER A 32 9.58 -13.69 6.18
CA SER A 32 10.03 -12.60 7.04
C SER A 32 10.89 -11.59 6.26
N TRP A 33 11.77 -12.06 5.39
CA TRP A 33 12.52 -11.17 4.49
C TRP A 33 11.61 -10.42 3.52
N THR A 34 10.56 -11.07 3.01
CA THR A 34 9.61 -10.42 2.11
C THR A 34 8.85 -9.29 2.80
N ILE A 35 8.39 -9.50 4.04
CA ILE A 35 7.69 -8.45 4.80
C ILE A 35 8.62 -7.31 5.20
N ILE A 36 9.88 -7.60 5.54
CA ILE A 36 10.90 -6.58 5.81
C ILE A 36 11.14 -5.74 4.56
N LEU A 37 11.31 -6.38 3.40
CA LEU A 37 11.52 -5.71 2.13
C LEU A 37 10.32 -4.84 1.73
N PHE A 38 9.09 -5.31 2.00
CA PHE A 38 7.88 -4.51 1.82
C PHE A 38 7.93 -3.22 2.66
N TRP A 39 8.17 -3.30 3.97
CA TRP A 39 8.21 -2.13 4.85
C TRP A 39 9.38 -1.19 4.55
N PHE A 40 10.52 -1.75 4.14
CA PHE A 40 11.66 -0.97 3.68
C PHE A 40 11.30 -0.18 2.42
N SER A 41 10.78 -0.85 1.38
CA SER A 41 10.35 -0.23 0.13
C SER A 41 9.25 0.80 0.37
N PHE A 42 8.35 0.51 1.30
CA PHE A 42 7.31 1.42 1.74
C PHE A 42 7.88 2.70 2.35
N SER A 43 8.88 2.59 3.22
CA SER A 43 9.56 3.75 3.81
C SER A 43 10.28 4.58 2.75
N VAL A 44 10.98 3.91 1.82
CA VAL A 44 11.66 4.56 0.67
C VAL A 44 10.65 5.30 -0.20
N GLY A 45 9.52 4.67 -0.55
CA GLY A 45 8.47 5.31 -1.36
C GLY A 45 7.93 6.58 -0.70
N ARG A 46 7.72 6.57 0.63
CA ARG A 46 7.26 7.77 1.36
C ARG A 46 8.27 8.90 1.27
N LEU A 47 9.54 8.59 1.48
CA LEU A 47 10.62 9.58 1.37
C LEU A 47 10.71 10.15 -0.05
N MET A 48 10.68 9.28 -1.06
CA MET A 48 10.68 9.69 -2.47
C MET A 48 9.48 10.58 -2.80
N GLY A 49 8.26 10.19 -2.39
CA GLY A 49 7.06 10.99 -2.62
C GLY A 49 7.12 12.34 -1.92
N ALA A 50 7.65 12.40 -0.70
CA ALA A 50 7.85 13.65 0.03
C ALA A 50 8.84 14.57 -0.71
N ILE A 51 10.00 14.06 -1.11
CA ILE A 51 11.01 14.83 -1.87
C ILE A 51 10.45 15.31 -3.20
N LEU A 52 9.80 14.43 -3.98
CA LEU A 52 9.22 14.79 -5.27
C LEU A 52 8.14 15.86 -5.15
N SER A 53 7.37 15.86 -4.05
CA SER A 53 6.33 16.88 -3.81
C SER A 53 6.87 18.30 -3.56
N VAL A 54 8.17 18.44 -3.29
CA VAL A 54 8.84 19.76 -3.21
C VAL A 54 9.05 20.35 -4.60
N PHE A 55 9.34 19.50 -5.59
CA PHE A 55 9.69 19.93 -6.96
C PHE A 55 8.50 19.88 -7.91
N ILE A 56 7.55 18.98 -7.66
CA ILE A 56 6.41 18.70 -8.53
C ILE A 56 5.11 18.98 -7.77
N PRO A 57 4.10 19.61 -8.41
CA PRO A 57 2.79 19.81 -7.79
C PRO A 57 2.19 18.49 -7.26
N VAL A 58 1.67 18.54 -6.03
CA VAL A 58 1.13 17.37 -5.31
C VAL A 58 0.09 16.60 -6.13
N TYR A 59 -0.75 17.29 -6.90
CA TYR A 59 -1.76 16.65 -7.74
C TYR A 59 -1.14 15.77 -8.85
N ILE A 60 -0.01 16.18 -9.44
CA ILE A 60 0.70 15.40 -10.47
C ILE A 60 1.31 14.16 -9.80
N CYS A 61 1.94 14.33 -8.64
CA CYS A 61 2.50 13.20 -7.88
C CYS A 61 1.41 12.17 -7.54
N LEU A 62 0.24 12.63 -7.08
CA LEU A 62 -0.91 11.77 -6.82
C LEU A 62 -1.38 11.05 -8.10
N THR A 63 -1.51 11.75 -9.23
CA THR A 63 -1.90 11.12 -10.50
C THR A 63 -0.92 10.03 -10.91
N ILE A 64 0.39 10.29 -10.85
CA ILE A 64 1.43 9.31 -11.16
C ILE A 64 1.29 8.06 -10.28
N ILE A 65 1.09 8.25 -8.97
CA ILE A 65 0.96 7.15 -8.03
C ILE A 65 -0.34 6.36 -8.25
N TRP A 66 -1.46 7.03 -8.53
CA TRP A 66 -2.72 6.36 -8.87
C TRP A 66 -2.59 5.52 -10.15
N CYS A 67 -1.98 6.08 -11.19
CA CYS A 67 -1.69 5.34 -12.42
C CYS A 67 -0.74 4.17 -12.17
N GLY A 68 0.33 4.37 -11.41
CA GLY A 68 1.26 3.31 -11.01
C GLY A 68 0.59 2.22 -10.18
N GLY A 69 -0.30 2.58 -9.26
CA GLY A 69 -1.08 1.65 -8.44
C GLY A 69 -2.07 0.84 -9.27
N LEU A 70 -2.74 1.47 -10.24
CA LEU A 70 -3.62 0.77 -11.18
C LEU A 70 -2.84 -0.22 -12.06
N LEU A 71 -1.70 0.21 -12.62
CA LEU A 71 -0.82 -0.66 -13.38
C LEU A 71 -0.35 -1.85 -12.54
N LEU A 72 0.05 -1.59 -11.30
CA LEU A 72 0.46 -2.64 -10.37
C LEU A 72 -0.67 -3.62 -10.04
N ALA A 73 -1.91 -3.14 -9.88
CA ALA A 73 -3.08 -4.00 -9.66
C ALA A 73 -3.38 -4.91 -10.88
N ILE A 74 -3.20 -4.38 -12.10
CA ILE A 74 -3.30 -5.17 -13.33
C ILE A 74 -2.22 -6.25 -13.36
N VAL A 75 -0.97 -5.88 -13.04
CA VAL A 75 0.14 -6.84 -12.97
C VAL A 75 -0.13 -7.93 -11.93
N TRP A 76 -0.59 -7.58 -10.73
CA TRP A 76 -1.01 -8.57 -9.72
C TRP A 76 -2.04 -9.54 -10.27
N THR A 77 -3.06 -9.03 -10.98
CA THR A 77 -4.13 -9.86 -11.55
C THR A 77 -3.58 -10.83 -12.62
N ILE A 78 -2.68 -10.36 -13.50
CA ILE A 78 -2.05 -11.21 -14.52
C ILE A 78 -1.23 -12.32 -13.87
N TYR A 79 -0.44 -12.01 -12.84
CA TYR A 79 0.36 -13.03 -12.13
C TYR A 79 -0.52 -14.03 -11.38
N VAL A 80 -1.60 -13.56 -10.74
CA VAL A 80 -2.52 -14.44 -10.00
C VAL A 80 -3.25 -15.42 -10.94
N TRP A 81 -3.72 -14.96 -12.09
CA TRP A 81 -4.66 -15.72 -12.93
C TRP A 81 -4.06 -16.32 -14.20
N VAL A 82 -2.98 -15.75 -14.75
CA VAL A 82 -2.43 -16.15 -16.06
C VAL A 82 -1.07 -16.81 -15.95
N LEU A 83 -0.10 -16.12 -15.34
CA LEU A 83 1.29 -16.58 -15.32
C LEU A 83 1.59 -17.53 -14.15
N GLY A 84 0.79 -17.46 -13.08
CA GLY A 84 1.08 -18.09 -11.81
C GLY A 84 2.05 -17.25 -10.97
N LEU A 85 1.85 -17.31 -9.66
CA LEU A 85 2.70 -16.65 -8.68
C LEU A 85 3.86 -17.57 -8.30
N THR A 86 5.09 -17.07 -8.44
CA THR A 86 6.34 -17.67 -7.95
C THR A 86 6.84 -16.91 -6.72
N GLU A 87 7.73 -17.53 -5.92
CA GLU A 87 8.35 -16.85 -4.77
C GLU A 87 8.99 -15.51 -5.19
N THR A 88 9.82 -15.50 -6.23
CA THR A 88 10.44 -14.27 -6.76
C THR A 88 9.41 -13.23 -7.21
N SER A 89 8.33 -13.63 -7.89
CA SER A 89 7.27 -12.68 -8.27
C SER A 89 6.59 -12.07 -7.05
N LEU A 90 6.38 -12.86 -5.99
CA LEU A 90 5.80 -12.37 -4.75
C LEU A 90 6.73 -11.31 -4.13
N PHE A 91 8.03 -11.58 -4.03
CA PHE A 91 9.02 -10.61 -3.54
C PHE A 91 9.04 -9.30 -4.33
N CYS A 92 9.10 -9.38 -5.66
CA CYS A 92 9.13 -8.20 -6.53
C CYS A 92 7.82 -7.41 -6.46
N LEU A 93 6.67 -8.09 -6.55
CA LEU A 93 5.38 -7.43 -6.52
C LEU A 93 5.09 -6.84 -5.13
N GLY A 94 5.43 -7.54 -4.05
CA GLY A 94 5.29 -7.04 -2.69
C GLY A 94 6.10 -5.77 -2.44
N SER A 95 7.38 -5.78 -2.81
CA SER A 95 8.24 -4.58 -2.67
C SER A 95 7.73 -3.39 -3.49
N LEU A 96 7.32 -3.61 -4.73
CA LEU A 96 6.70 -2.58 -5.58
C LEU A 96 5.38 -2.05 -5.01
N THR A 97 4.55 -2.93 -4.46
CA THR A 97 3.33 -2.54 -3.72
C THR A 97 3.65 -1.60 -2.57
N GLY A 98 4.68 -1.93 -1.79
CA GLY A 98 5.17 -1.06 -0.72
C GLY A 98 5.55 0.32 -1.27
N LEU A 99 6.41 0.35 -2.28
CA LEU A 99 6.96 1.59 -2.85
C LEU A 99 5.89 2.52 -3.44
N ILE A 100 4.90 1.96 -4.15
CA ILE A 100 3.87 2.74 -4.86
C ILE A 100 2.77 3.21 -3.91
N ILE A 101 2.31 2.37 -2.98
CA ILE A 101 1.17 2.72 -2.12
C ILE A 101 1.58 3.71 -1.02
N SER A 102 2.82 3.63 -0.54
CA SER A 102 3.26 4.36 0.64
C SER A 102 3.13 5.89 0.60
N PRO A 103 3.33 6.59 -0.53
CA PRO A 103 3.21 8.04 -0.58
C PRO A 103 1.75 8.50 -0.76
N LEU A 104 0.79 7.60 -1.02
CA LEU A 104 -0.63 7.96 -1.18
C LEU A 104 -1.17 8.69 0.04
N PHE A 105 -0.89 8.19 1.24
CA PHE A 105 -1.37 8.80 2.48
C PHE A 105 -0.82 10.22 2.70
N PRO A 106 0.50 10.46 2.78
CA PRO A 106 1.03 11.80 3.01
C PRO A 106 0.68 12.77 1.88
N LEU A 107 0.70 12.34 0.61
CA LEU A 107 0.37 13.22 -0.50
C LEU A 107 -1.12 13.57 -0.54
N SER A 108 -2.00 12.64 -0.17
CA SER A 108 -3.44 12.94 -0.06
C SER A 108 -3.70 13.95 1.05
N LEU A 109 -3.01 13.85 2.19
CA LEU A 109 -3.10 14.87 3.24
C LEU A 109 -2.57 16.22 2.77
N ALA A 110 -1.42 16.25 2.08
CA ALA A 110 -0.84 17.47 1.54
C ALA A 110 -1.80 18.14 0.55
N TRP A 111 -2.45 17.36 -0.32
CA TRP A 111 -3.44 17.87 -1.27
C TRP A 111 -4.69 18.43 -0.59
N ILE A 112 -5.22 17.72 0.42
CA ILE A 112 -6.35 18.21 1.23
C ILE A 112 -5.97 19.52 1.92
N ASN A 113 -4.76 19.61 2.47
CA ASN A 113 -4.26 20.81 3.16
C ASN A 113 -4.11 22.03 2.25
N GLN A 114 -3.90 21.83 0.94
CA GLN A 114 -3.88 22.91 -0.04
C GLN A 114 -5.28 23.38 -0.47
N LYS A 115 -6.33 22.58 -0.22
CA LYS A 115 -7.70 22.84 -0.71
C LYS A 115 -8.67 23.24 0.39
N LEU A 116 -8.43 22.78 1.61
CA LEU A 116 -9.27 23.01 2.77
C LEU A 116 -8.44 23.63 3.90
N ASN A 117 -9.07 24.47 4.70
CA ASN A 117 -8.50 24.87 5.99
C ASN A 117 -8.54 23.65 6.92
N VAL A 118 -7.40 22.96 7.02
CA VAL A 118 -7.30 21.74 7.81
C VAL A 118 -7.33 22.12 9.29
N THR A 119 -8.45 21.82 9.93
CA THR A 119 -8.63 21.94 11.37
C THR A 119 -8.32 20.62 12.05
N SER A 120 -7.92 20.65 13.33
CA SER A 120 -7.65 19.45 14.13
C SER A 120 -8.79 18.42 14.11
N PRO A 121 -10.08 18.82 14.18
CA PRO A 121 -11.21 17.89 14.05
C PRO A 121 -11.29 17.19 12.69
N LEU A 122 -10.93 17.88 11.59
CA LEU A 122 -10.91 17.28 10.26
C LEU A 122 -9.82 16.20 10.15
N ILE A 123 -8.64 16.46 10.71
CA ILE A 123 -7.57 15.45 10.79
C ILE A 123 -8.03 14.26 11.61
N ALA A 124 -8.64 14.50 12.77
CA ALA A 124 -9.18 13.43 13.62
C ALA A 124 -10.20 12.57 12.86
N ALA A 125 -11.14 13.19 12.13
CA ALA A 125 -12.11 12.47 11.31
C ALA A 125 -11.45 11.63 10.21
N LEU A 126 -10.41 12.15 9.53
CA LEU A 126 -9.65 11.42 8.52
C LEU A 126 -8.91 10.21 9.11
N LEU A 127 -8.32 10.37 10.31
CA LEU A 127 -7.65 9.29 11.04
C LEU A 127 -8.64 8.23 11.53
N CYS A 128 -9.79 8.64 12.07
CA CYS A 128 -10.87 7.71 12.42
C CYS A 128 -11.32 6.91 11.20
N GLY A 129 -11.49 7.56 10.04
CA GLY A 129 -11.80 6.89 8.79
C GLY A 129 -10.74 5.87 8.38
N SER A 130 -9.45 6.20 8.56
CA SER A 130 -8.33 5.27 8.34
C SER A 130 -8.42 4.04 9.26
N CYS A 131 -8.63 4.24 10.56
CA CYS A 131 -8.78 3.15 11.53
C CYS A 131 -9.98 2.26 11.20
N LEU A 132 -11.14 2.85 10.91
CA LEU A 132 -12.34 2.12 10.50
C LEU A 132 -12.10 1.30 9.23
N GLY A 133 -11.43 1.88 8.23
CA GLY A 133 -11.06 1.19 7.00
C GLY A 133 -10.17 -0.01 7.27
N SER A 134 -9.18 0.15 8.14
CA SER A 134 -8.31 -0.94 8.55
C SER A 134 -9.09 -2.08 9.23
N MET A 135 -10.03 -1.77 10.13
CA MET A 135 -10.82 -2.79 10.83
C MET A 135 -11.76 -3.54 9.88
N ILE A 136 -12.50 -2.81 9.05
CA ILE A 136 -13.51 -3.38 8.15
C ILE A 136 -12.85 -4.19 7.03
N LEU A 137 -11.84 -3.63 6.37
CA LEU A 137 -11.17 -4.32 5.27
C LEU A 137 -10.37 -5.54 5.76
N GLN A 138 -9.79 -5.49 6.96
CA GLN A 138 -9.17 -6.68 7.55
C GLN A 138 -10.19 -7.76 7.89
N LYS A 139 -11.35 -7.38 8.42
CA LYS A 139 -12.44 -8.33 8.69
C LYS A 139 -12.96 -8.99 7.41
N ILE A 140 -13.04 -8.24 6.31
CA ILE A 140 -13.43 -8.78 4.99
C ILE A 140 -12.32 -9.69 4.45
N GLY A 141 -11.08 -9.21 4.44
CA GLY A 141 -9.93 -9.95 3.92
C GLY A 141 -9.61 -11.23 4.69
N GLY A 142 -9.85 -11.26 6.00
CA GLY A 142 -9.61 -12.45 6.84
C GLY A 142 -10.76 -13.45 6.90
N ARG A 143 -11.90 -13.17 6.24
CA ARG A 143 -13.00 -14.13 6.07
C ARG A 143 -12.91 -14.92 4.76
N LEU A 144 -12.07 -14.45 3.83
CA LEU A 144 -11.72 -15.12 2.58
C LEU A 144 -10.50 -16.02 2.83
#